data_AF-A0A7S2RI75-F1
#
_entry.id   AF-A0A7S2RI75-F1
#
_cell.length_a   1.000
_cell.length_b   1.000
_cell.length_c   1.000
_cell.angle_alpha   90.00
_cell.angle_beta   90.00
_cell.angle_gamma   90.00
#
_symmetry.space_group_name_H-M   'P 1'
#
loop_
_entity.id
_entity.type
_entity.pdbx_description
1 polymer ?
#
loop_
_entity_poly.entity_id
_entity_poly.type
_entity_poly.pdbx_seq_one_letter_code
_entity_poly.pdbx_strand_id
1 'polypeptide(L)'
;ALALGMIKVANSALLGRNVKVETVSQAVTRIGLTQIKSISTAMALKQVFVSENEVVAAYMQKSWHKTIDIASVAISLMSLYLKDNKHTSLTLDTLTLASLVHNIGVLPILTEAEQHP
;
A
#
# COMPACT_ATOMS: atom_id res chain seq x y z
N ALA A 1 11.13 -8.31 7.68
CA ALA A 1 9.79 -7.67 7.78
C ALA A 1 9.06 -7.61 6.43
N LEU A 2 9.66 -7.01 5.38
CA LEU A 2 9.03 -6.82 4.06
C LEU A 2 8.57 -8.14 3.39
N ALA A 3 9.42 -9.17 3.38
CA ALA A 3 9.08 -10.49 2.85
C ALA A 3 7.80 -11.10 3.47
N LEU A 4 7.65 -11.00 4.79
CA LEU A 4 6.49 -11.54 5.51
C LEU A 4 5.21 -10.77 5.17
N GLY A 5 5.28 -9.45 5.03
CA GLY A 5 4.10 -8.68 4.66
C GLY A 5 3.70 -8.87 3.18
N MET A 6 4.64 -9.14 2.27
CA MET A 6 4.30 -9.56 0.89
C MET A 6 3.50 -10.87 0.89
N ILE A 7 3.89 -11.83 1.72
CA ILE A 7 3.15 -13.10 1.89
C ILE A 7 1.75 -12.84 2.47
N LYS A 8 1.61 -11.92 3.45
CA LYS A 8 0.30 -11.52 3.99
C LYS A 8 -0.60 -10.89 2.92
N VAL A 9 -0.05 -10.02 2.06
CA VAL A 9 -0.81 -9.40 0.95
C VAL A 9 -1.23 -10.45 -0.08
N ALA A 10 -0.35 -11.39 -0.45
CA ALA A 10 -0.67 -12.48 -1.37
C ALA A 10 -1.75 -13.45 -0.85
N ASN A 11 -1.96 -13.49 0.47
CA ASN A 11 -3.00 -14.28 1.14
C ASN A 11 -4.23 -13.44 1.56
N SER A 12 -4.28 -12.16 1.18
CA SER A 12 -5.43 -11.29 1.47
C SER A 12 -6.70 -11.77 0.76
N ALA A 13 -7.89 -11.36 1.22
CA ALA A 13 -9.16 -11.76 0.60
C ALA A 13 -9.26 -11.38 -0.89
N LEU A 14 -8.52 -10.34 -1.33
CA LEU A 14 -8.49 -9.88 -2.71
C LEU A 14 -7.70 -10.80 -3.64
N LEU A 15 -6.59 -11.37 -3.16
CA LEU A 15 -5.63 -12.15 -3.97
C LEU A 15 -5.57 -13.63 -3.59
N GLY A 16 -6.12 -13.98 -2.43
CA GLY A 16 -6.12 -15.32 -1.87
C GLY A 16 -6.85 -16.32 -2.77
N ARG A 17 -6.30 -17.54 -2.83
CA ARG A 17 -6.91 -18.72 -3.44
C ARG A 17 -6.96 -19.83 -2.39
N ASN A 18 -7.51 -21.00 -2.75
CA ASN A 18 -7.63 -22.16 -1.86
C ASN A 18 -6.29 -22.59 -1.20
N VAL A 19 -5.16 -22.36 -1.87
CA VAL A 19 -3.82 -22.69 -1.34
C VAL A 19 -3.15 -21.43 -0.81
N LYS A 20 -2.73 -21.46 0.46
CA LYS A 20 -1.96 -20.38 1.10
C LYS A 20 -0.56 -20.30 0.50
N VAL A 21 -0.09 -19.07 0.35
CA VAL A 21 1.29 -18.76 -0.04
C VAL A 21 2.17 -18.78 1.19
N GLU A 22 3.31 -19.47 1.12
CA GLU A 22 4.26 -19.59 2.22
C GLU A 22 5.64 -19.01 1.88
N THR A 23 5.94 -18.83 0.59
CA THR A 23 7.23 -18.28 0.14
C THR A 23 7.07 -16.96 -0.60
N VAL A 24 8.12 -16.14 -0.60
CA VAL A 24 8.15 -14.86 -1.31
C VAL A 24 8.02 -15.07 -2.82
N SER A 25 8.64 -16.12 -3.37
CA SER A 25 8.52 -16.45 -4.80
C SER A 25 7.08 -16.78 -5.20
N GLN A 26 6.37 -17.56 -4.38
CA GLN A 26 4.94 -17.80 -4.58
C GLN A 26 4.10 -16.51 -4.46
N ALA A 27 4.45 -15.61 -3.55
CA ALA A 27 3.79 -14.30 -3.42
C ALA A 27 4.00 -13.45 -4.68
N VAL A 28 5.22 -13.44 -5.23
CA VAL A 28 5.57 -12.72 -6.46
C VAL A 28 4.76 -13.23 -7.65
N THR A 29 4.69 -14.54 -7.83
CA THR A 29 3.92 -15.15 -8.91
C THR A 29 2.42 -14.87 -8.79
N ARG A 30 1.89 -14.79 -7.56
CA ARG A 30 0.46 -14.52 -7.33
C ARG A 30 0.09 -13.05 -7.49
N ILE A 31 0.92 -12.14 -6.99
CA ILE A 31 0.71 -10.69 -7.08
C ILE A 31 1.00 -10.19 -8.51
N GLY A 32 2.01 -10.78 -9.18
CA GLY A 32 2.52 -10.31 -10.46
C GLY A 32 3.62 -9.26 -10.28
N LEU A 33 4.60 -9.29 -11.20
CA LEU A 33 5.80 -8.45 -11.15
C LEU A 33 5.49 -6.95 -11.17
N THR A 34 4.44 -6.53 -11.87
CA THR A 34 4.07 -5.11 -12.01
C THR A 34 3.49 -4.53 -10.72
N GLN A 35 2.55 -5.25 -10.08
CA GLN A 35 1.93 -4.87 -8.81
C GLN A 35 2.92 -4.91 -7.63
N ILE A 36 3.93 -5.77 -7.70
CA ILE A 36 4.92 -5.93 -6.63
C ILE A 36 5.74 -4.66 -6.40
N LYS A 37 5.98 -3.88 -7.44
CA LYS A 37 6.73 -2.61 -7.31
C LYS A 37 5.96 -1.66 -6.41
N SER A 38 4.67 -1.44 -6.69
CA SER A 38 3.83 -0.55 -5.90
C SER A 38 3.62 -1.05 -4.47
N ILE A 39 3.41 -2.36 -4.29
CA ILE A 39 3.24 -2.96 -2.95
C ILE A 39 4.52 -2.88 -2.13
N SER A 40 5.69 -3.18 -2.72
CA SER A 40 6.97 -3.10 -2.00
C SER A 40 7.31 -1.65 -1.62
N THR A 41 7.05 -0.68 -2.50
CA THR A 41 7.15 0.75 -2.17
C THR A 41 6.21 1.13 -1.02
N ALA A 42 4.95 0.70 -1.05
CA ALA A 42 3.98 0.94 0.04
C ALA A 42 4.47 0.41 1.38
N MET A 43 5.04 -0.80 1.36
CA MET A 43 5.52 -1.48 2.55
C MET A 43 6.78 -0.84 3.11
N ALA A 44 7.71 -0.42 2.24
CA ALA A 44 8.86 0.37 2.64
C ALA A 44 8.39 1.71 3.26
N LEU A 45 7.39 2.35 2.66
CA LEU A 45 6.78 3.57 3.18
C LEU A 45 6.23 3.37 4.60
N LYS A 46 5.51 2.27 4.84
CA LYS A 46 4.98 1.93 6.17
C LYS A 46 6.08 1.83 7.23
N GLN A 47 7.28 1.39 6.87
CA GLN A 47 8.40 1.33 7.81
C GLN A 47 8.95 2.71 8.18
N VAL A 48 8.68 3.74 7.38
CA VAL A 48 9.02 5.15 7.65
C VAL A 48 8.00 5.81 8.59
N PHE A 49 6.77 5.28 8.69
CA PHE A 49 5.74 5.73 9.63
C PHE A 49 5.93 5.12 11.03
N VAL A 50 7.08 5.37 11.67
CA VAL A 50 7.37 4.97 13.06
C VAL A 50 7.94 6.19 13.80
N SER A 51 7.36 6.52 14.95
CA SER A 51 7.78 7.62 15.83
C SER A 51 7.81 7.12 17.27
N GLU A 52 8.76 7.62 18.07
CA GLU A 52 8.88 7.29 19.50
C GLU A 52 7.89 8.11 20.35
N ASN A 53 7.37 9.21 19.81
CA ASN A 53 6.34 10.02 20.45
C ASN A 53 4.93 9.44 20.21
N GLU A 54 4.24 9.06 21.28
CA GLU A 54 2.91 8.41 21.23
C GLU A 54 1.84 9.26 20.52
N VAL A 55 1.90 10.59 20.66
CA VAL A 55 0.96 11.52 20.00
C VAL A 55 1.20 11.53 18.49
N VAL A 56 2.46 11.68 18.08
CA VAL A 56 2.85 11.69 16.66
C VAL A 56 2.58 10.34 16.01
N ALA A 57 2.86 9.24 16.72
CA ALA A 57 2.55 7.88 16.28
C ALA A 57 1.05 7.68 16.04
N ALA A 58 0.18 8.21 16.91
CA ALA A 58 -1.27 8.14 16.72
C ALA A 58 -1.72 8.89 15.45
N TYR A 59 -1.18 10.09 15.20
CA TYR A 59 -1.46 10.84 13.97
C TYR A 59 -0.93 10.13 12.72
N MET A 60 0.29 9.56 12.79
CA MET A 60 0.87 8.74 11.72
C MET A 60 -0.01 7.53 11.40
N GLN A 61 -0.50 6.79 12.40
CA GLN A 61 -1.40 5.64 12.21
C GLN A 61 -2.75 6.02 11.62
N LYS A 62 -3.34 7.15 12.07
CA LYS A 62 -4.59 7.67 11.52
C LYS A 62 -4.43 8.06 10.04
N SER A 63 -3.33 8.72 9.72
CA SER A 63 -2.99 9.14 8.36
C SER A 63 -2.79 7.93 7.45
N TRP A 64 -2.08 6.91 7.94
CA TRP A 64 -1.89 5.64 7.24
C TRP A 64 -3.21 4.91 6.96
N HIS A 65 -4.10 4.80 7.95
CA HIS A 65 -5.42 4.17 7.75
C HIS A 65 -6.23 4.87 6.66
N LYS A 66 -6.28 6.21 6.70
CA LYS A 66 -6.97 6.99 5.67
C LYS A 66 -6.39 6.76 4.28
N THR A 67 -5.07 6.62 4.16
CA THR A 67 -4.41 6.29 2.89
C THR A 67 -4.86 4.93 2.37
N ILE A 68 -4.93 3.92 3.23
CA ILE A 68 -5.39 2.58 2.86
C ILE A 68 -6.87 2.57 2.44
N ASP A 69 -7.74 3.29 3.14
CA ASP A 69 -9.16 3.40 2.78
C ASP A 69 -9.34 3.99 1.38
N ILE A 70 -8.67 5.11 1.09
CA ILE A 70 -8.73 5.76 -0.22
C ILE A 70 -8.15 4.85 -1.31
N ALA A 71 -7.01 4.19 -1.04
CA ALA A 71 -6.40 3.26 -1.98
C ALA A 71 -7.33 2.08 -2.31
N SER A 72 -8.00 1.53 -1.30
CA SER A 72 -8.91 0.39 -1.48
C SER A 72 -10.09 0.74 -2.40
N VAL A 73 -10.68 1.93 -2.24
CA VAL A 73 -11.78 2.42 -3.07
C VAL A 73 -11.30 2.71 -4.49
N ALA A 74 -10.17 3.41 -4.62
CA ALA A 74 -9.59 3.76 -5.93
C ALA A 74 -9.25 2.51 -6.76
N ILE A 75 -8.61 1.51 -6.15
CA ILE A 75 -8.24 0.24 -6.79
C ILE A 75 -9.50 -0.52 -7.21
N SER A 76 -10.53 -0.55 -6.37
CA SER A 76 -11.79 -1.24 -6.66
C SER A 76 -12.53 -0.60 -7.84
N LEU A 77 -12.64 0.74 -7.84
CA LEU A 77 -13.25 1.50 -8.95
C LEU A 77 -12.47 1.31 -10.25
N MET A 78 -11.15 1.37 -10.20
CA MET A 78 -10.29 1.18 -11.37
C MET A 78 -10.41 -0.24 -11.93
N SER A 79 -10.50 -1.24 -11.06
CA SER A 79 -10.71 -2.63 -11.47
C SER A 79 -12.05 -2.84 -12.17
N LEU A 80 -13.10 -2.10 -11.79
CA LEU A 80 -14.37 -2.09 -12.52
C LEU A 80 -14.24 -1.35 -13.85
N TYR A 81 -13.64 -0.16 -13.85
CA TYR A 81 -13.46 0.67 -15.04
C TYR A 81 -12.67 -0.05 -16.15
N LEU A 82 -11.61 -0.77 -15.79
CA LEU A 82 -10.76 -1.52 -16.71
C LEU A 82 -11.46 -2.71 -17.37
N LYS A 83 -12.56 -3.23 -16.80
CA LYS A 83 -13.36 -4.29 -17.44
C LYS A 83 -14.03 -3.78 -18.71
N ASP A 84 -14.54 -2.54 -18.65
CA ASP A 84 -15.28 -1.92 -19.74
C ASP A 84 -14.36 -1.10 -20.67
N ASN A 85 -13.20 -0.65 -20.18
CA ASN A 85 -12.29 0.25 -20.90
C ASN A 85 -10.88 -0.36 -21.08
N LYS A 86 -10.79 -1.44 -21.85
CA LYS A 86 -9.54 -2.20 -22.04
C LYS A 86 -8.40 -1.46 -22.77
N HIS A 87 -8.71 -0.37 -23.46
CA HIS A 87 -7.75 0.40 -24.26
C HIS A 87 -7.28 1.70 -23.58
N THR A 88 -7.56 1.88 -22.28
CA THR A 88 -7.06 3.04 -21.54
C THR A 88 -5.56 2.93 -21.27
N SER A 89 -4.88 4.08 -21.23
CA SER A 89 -3.48 4.18 -20.80
C SER A 89 -3.31 4.12 -19.27
N LEU A 90 -4.42 4.23 -18.53
CA LEU A 90 -4.42 4.17 -17.07
C LEU A 90 -4.22 2.73 -16.60
N THR A 91 -3.17 2.49 -15.82
CA THR A 91 -2.90 1.17 -15.24
C THR A 91 -3.31 1.13 -13.77
N LEU A 92 -3.69 -0.07 -13.31
CA LEU A 92 -3.98 -0.31 -11.90
C LEU A 92 -2.76 -0.01 -11.02
N ASP A 93 -1.55 -0.28 -11.52
CA ASP A 93 -0.30 -0.06 -10.79
C ASP A 93 0.01 1.41 -10.54
N THR A 94 -0.18 2.24 -11.57
CA THR A 94 0.01 3.70 -11.45
C THR A 94 -0.99 4.29 -10.46
N LEU A 95 -2.26 3.89 -10.52
CA LEU A 95 -3.27 4.38 -9.58
C LEU A 95 -2.99 3.89 -8.16
N THR A 96 -2.61 2.62 -7.99
CA THR A 96 -2.24 2.05 -6.69
C THR A 96 -1.11 2.86 -6.08
N LEU A 97 -0.03 3.12 -6.83
CA LEU A 97 1.08 3.92 -6.35
C LEU A 97 0.64 5.36 -6.01
N ALA A 98 -0.09 6.03 -6.89
CA ALA A 98 -0.58 7.39 -6.68
C ALA A 98 -1.44 7.49 -5.41
N SER A 99 -2.35 6.52 -5.21
CA SER A 99 -3.21 6.45 -4.03
C SER A 99 -2.43 6.18 -2.73
N LEU A 100 -1.29 5.49 -2.79
CA LEU A 100 -0.46 5.22 -1.62
C LEU A 100 0.44 6.40 -1.24
N VAL A 101 0.92 7.18 -2.23
CA VAL A 101 1.82 8.31 -1.99
C VAL A 101 1.09 9.64 -1.79
N HIS A 102 -0.21 9.74 -2.06
CA HIS A 102 -0.94 11.01 -2.02
C HIS A 102 -0.84 11.75 -0.66
N ASN A 103 -0.63 11.00 0.41
CA ASN A 103 -0.58 11.52 1.78
C ASN A 103 0.82 11.42 2.40
N ILE A 104 1.86 11.15 1.60
CA ILE A 104 3.24 11.03 2.10
C ILE A 104 3.78 12.34 2.70
N GLY A 105 3.29 13.50 2.23
CA GLY A 105 3.72 14.82 2.68
C GLY A 105 3.39 15.14 4.15
N VAL A 106 2.52 14.35 4.79
CA VAL A 106 2.23 14.47 6.22
C VAL A 106 3.40 14.02 7.10
N LEU A 107 4.25 13.12 6.59
CA LEU A 107 5.40 12.59 7.32
C LEU A 107 6.39 13.68 7.74
N PRO A 108 6.97 14.47 6.81
CA PRO A 108 7.92 15.50 7.20
C PRO A 108 7.29 16.55 8.13
N ILE A 109 6.01 16.88 7.97
CA ILE A 109 5.31 17.81 8.87
C ILE A 109 5.26 17.25 10.31
N LEU A 110 4.93 15.97 10.45
CA LEU A 110 4.87 15.30 11.76
C LEU A 110 6.27 15.11 12.36
N THR A 111 7.29 14.84 11.53
CA THR A 111 8.69 14.74 11.97
C THR A 111 9.24 16.08 12.45
N GLU A 112 8.94 17.19 11.76
CA GLU A 112 9.31 18.54 12.21
C GLU A 112 8.60 18.91 13.52
N ALA A 113 7.32 18.56 13.67
CA ALA A 113 6.58 18.76 14.92
C ALA A 113 7.14 17.95 16.10
N GLU A 114 7.85 16.84 15.83
CA GLU A 114 8.53 16.06 16.86
C GLU A 114 9.88 16.68 17.28
N GLN A 115 10.57 17.37 16.35
CA GLN A 115 11.85 18.05 16.61
C GLN A 115 11.69 19.44 17.25
N HIS A 116 10.53 20.08 17.05
CA HIS A 116 10.18 21.39 17.59
C HIS A 116 8.84 21.33 18.36
N PRO A 117 8.86 20.92 19.65
CA PRO A 117 7.65 20.81 20.48
C PRO A 117 6.98 22.15 20.82
#